data_AF-A0AA88CMD3-F1
#
_entry.id   AF-A0AA88CMD3-F1
#
_cell.length_a   1.000
_cell.length_b   1.000
_cell.length_c   1.000
_cell.angle_alpha   90.00
_cell.angle_beta   90.00
_cell.angle_gamma   90.00
#
_symmetry.space_group_name_H-M   'P 1'
#
loop_
_entity.id
_entity.type
_entity.pdbx_description
1 polymer ?
#
loop_
_entity_poly.entity_id
_entity_poly.type
_entity_poly.pdbx_seq_one_letter_code
_entity_poly.pdbx_strand_id
1 'polypeptide(L)'
;MSSCAFRVRIALNLKGLNYEYVPVNLLKGEQRSSEFLKLNPLGYVPVLVDGDVVLADSLAILLCLDEKYPQHPLLPSDLRRKALNLQSVDQRVFSTIHESPRLRVCVDTRVMNPSDQ
;
A
#
# COMPACT_ATOMS: atom_id res chain seq x y z
N MET A 1 10.22 11.15 11.41
CA MET A 1 10.28 10.43 10.12
C MET A 1 9.07 9.49 10.07
N SER A 2 8.31 9.48 8.96
CA SER A 2 7.08 8.68 8.85
C SER A 2 7.38 7.20 8.58
N SER A 3 6.73 6.28 9.31
CA SER A 3 6.84 4.82 9.08
C SER A 3 6.33 4.41 7.69
N CYS A 4 5.28 5.09 7.21
CA CYS A 4 4.70 4.92 5.88
C CYS A 4 5.68 5.34 4.76
N ALA A 5 6.43 6.42 4.95
CA ALA A 5 7.45 6.83 3.99
C ALA A 5 8.68 5.91 4.03
N PHE A 6 9.02 5.39 5.21
CA PHE A 6 10.13 4.47 5.38
C PHE A 6 9.90 3.13 4.67
N ARG A 7 8.69 2.56 4.72
CA ARG A 7 8.38 1.31 4.01
C ARG A 7 8.55 1.41 2.49
N VAL A 8 8.16 2.54 1.89
CA VAL A 8 8.33 2.77 0.44
C VAL A 8 9.80 2.84 0.08
N ARG A 9 10.60 3.55 0.88
CA ARG A 9 12.05 3.60 0.66
C ARG A 9 12.70 2.21 0.75
N ILE A 10 12.34 1.40 1.74
CA ILE A 10 12.85 0.02 1.84
C ILE A 10 12.49 -0.77 0.58
N ALA A 11 11.23 -0.70 0.15
CA ALA A 11 10.80 -1.43 -1.04
C ALA A 11 11.51 -1.01 -2.33
N LEU A 12 11.70 0.29 -2.55
CA LEU A 12 12.49 0.79 -3.68
C LEU A 12 13.92 0.25 -3.67
N ASN A 13 14.56 0.23 -2.49
CA ASN A 13 15.91 -0.33 -2.33
C ASN A 13 15.94 -1.86 -2.53
N LEU A 14 14.96 -2.61 -2.00
CA LEU A 14 14.85 -4.05 -2.21
C LEU A 14 14.61 -4.40 -3.68
N LYS A 15 13.88 -3.56 -4.40
CA LYS A 15 13.66 -3.69 -5.84
C LYS A 15 14.91 -3.32 -6.66
N GLY A 16 15.87 -2.61 -6.07
CA GLY A 16 17.05 -2.08 -6.76
C GLY A 16 16.73 -0.93 -7.70
N LEU A 17 15.67 -0.17 -7.43
CA LEU A 17 15.22 0.94 -8.27
C LEU A 17 15.94 2.23 -7.89
N ASN A 18 16.42 2.96 -8.89
CA ASN A 18 16.90 4.32 -8.71
C ASN A 18 15.71 5.27 -8.54
N TYR A 19 15.78 6.18 -7.57
CA TYR A 19 14.72 7.15 -7.32
C TYR A 19 15.32 8.46 -6.77
N GLU A 20 14.63 9.56 -7.03
CA GLU A 20 14.93 10.85 -6.40
C GLU A 20 14.25 10.93 -5.03
N TYR A 21 15.01 11.25 -4.00
CA TYR A 21 14.46 11.44 -2.66
C TYR A 21 14.24 12.93 -2.37
N VAL A 22 12.96 13.34 -2.34
CA VAL A 22 12.56 14.69 -1.94
C VAL A 22 12.14 14.65 -0.46
N PRO A 23 12.93 15.22 0.48
CA PRO A 23 12.56 15.24 1.88
C PRO A 23 11.37 16.18 2.12
N VAL A 24 10.45 15.76 3.01
CA VAL A 24 9.33 16.59 3.48
C VAL A 24 9.42 16.73 5.00
N ASN A 25 9.59 17.95 5.47
CA ASN A 25 9.69 18.26 6.90
C ASN A 25 8.31 18.39 7.53
N LEU A 26 7.90 17.31 8.20
CA LEU A 26 6.60 17.23 8.88
C LEU A 26 6.48 18.19 10.08
N LEU A 27 7.60 18.56 10.72
CA LEU A 27 7.62 19.49 11.85
C LEU A 27 7.38 20.93 11.38
N LYS A 28 7.85 21.26 10.18
CA LYS A 28 7.59 22.55 9.52
C LYS A 28 6.26 22.57 8.76
N GLY A 29 5.55 21.45 8.69
CA GLY A 29 4.26 21.36 8.01
C GLY A 29 4.34 21.40 6.48
N GLU A 30 5.49 21.05 5.87
CA GLU A 30 5.72 21.13 4.42
C GLU A 30 4.73 20.27 3.60
N GLN A 31 4.18 19.22 4.20
CA GLN A 31 3.12 18.38 3.61
C GLN A 31 1.78 19.12 3.43
N ARG A 32 1.64 20.33 3.97
CA ARG A 32 0.47 21.22 3.78
C ARG A 32 0.75 22.36 2.81
N SER A 33 1.95 22.42 2.22
CA SER A 33 2.25 23.41 1.20
C SER A 33 1.35 23.21 -0.02
N SER A 34 1.05 24.30 -0.73
CA SER A 34 0.25 24.24 -1.97
C SER A 34 0.85 23.30 -3.01
N GLU A 35 2.18 23.29 -3.15
CA GLU A 35 2.91 22.40 -4.05
C GLU A 35 2.71 20.92 -3.68
N PHE A 36 2.82 20.57 -2.38
CA PHE A 36 2.61 19.19 -1.95
C PHE A 36 1.14 18.76 -2.07
N LEU A 37 0.19 19.65 -1.75
CA LEU A 37 -1.23 19.35 -1.82
C LEU A 37 -1.74 19.12 -3.26
N LYS A 38 -1.04 19.65 -4.28
CA LYS A 38 -1.30 19.28 -5.68
C LYS A 38 -1.02 17.79 -5.96
N LEU A 39 -0.05 17.21 -5.24
CA LEU A 39 0.30 15.79 -5.37
C LEU A 39 -0.57 14.90 -4.49
N ASN A 40 -0.82 15.33 -3.25
CA ASN A 40 -1.69 14.62 -2.32
C ASN A 40 -2.58 15.61 -1.56
N PRO A 41 -3.86 15.76 -1.97
CA PRO A 41 -4.81 16.66 -1.31
C PRO A 41 -5.03 16.35 0.18
N LEU A 42 -4.76 15.13 0.63
CA LEU A 42 -4.87 14.75 2.05
C LEU A 42 -3.69 15.25 2.89
N GLY A 43 -2.59 15.69 2.27
CA GLY A 43 -1.46 16.30 2.97
C GLY A 43 -0.70 15.33 3.88
N TYR A 44 -0.59 14.06 3.49
CA TYR A 44 0.21 13.06 4.20
C TYR A 44 1.33 12.50 3.32
N VAL A 45 2.35 11.95 3.96
CA VAL A 45 3.46 11.24 3.29
C VAL A 45 3.32 9.73 3.46
N PRO A 46 3.75 8.93 2.48
CA PRO A 46 4.52 9.31 1.29
C PRO A 46 3.67 9.63 0.07
N VAL A 47 4.33 10.21 -0.93
CA VAL A 47 3.88 10.28 -2.31
C VAL A 47 4.98 9.71 -3.20
N LEU A 48 4.61 8.88 -4.17
CA LEU A 48 5.48 8.44 -5.26
C LEU A 48 4.93 9.01 -6.57
N VAL A 49 5.80 9.65 -7.34
CA VAL A 49 5.52 10.07 -8.72
C VAL A 49 6.30 9.15 -9.64
N ASP A 50 5.61 8.49 -10.56
CA ASP A 50 6.17 7.54 -11.53
C ASP A 50 5.60 7.87 -12.92
N GLY A 51 6.33 8.70 -13.67
CA GLY A 51 5.82 9.31 -14.90
C GLY A 51 4.60 10.18 -14.62
N ASP A 52 3.50 9.89 -15.29
CA ASP A 52 2.23 10.61 -15.14
C ASP A 52 1.37 10.11 -13.95
N VAL A 53 1.82 9.07 -13.24
CA VAL A 53 1.08 8.46 -12.14
C VAL A 53 1.57 9.01 -10.80
N VAL A 54 0.64 9.48 -9.97
CA VAL A 54 0.90 9.92 -8.59
C VAL A 54 0.17 9.00 -7.62
N LEU A 55 0.92 8.35 -6.73
CA LEU A 55 0.39 7.45 -5.69
C LEU A 55 0.71 8.03 -4.32
N ALA A 56 -0.31 8.19 -3.48
CA ALA A 56 -0.19 8.78 -2.14
C ALA A 56 -0.52 7.82 -0.99
N ASP A 57 -0.79 6.55 -1.30
CA ASP A 57 -0.99 5.49 -0.32
C ASP A 57 0.18 4.50 -0.39
N SER A 58 0.82 4.25 0.74
CA SER A 58 2.04 3.43 0.74
C SER A 58 1.79 1.92 0.70
N LEU A 59 0.56 1.42 0.74
CA LEU A 59 0.28 0.03 0.35
C LEU A 59 0.04 -0.04 -1.15
N ALA A 60 -0.71 0.92 -1.71
CA ALA A 60 -0.91 1.02 -3.15
C ALA A 60 0.43 1.19 -3.90
N ILE A 61 1.34 2.01 -3.37
CA ILE A 61 2.70 2.15 -3.90
C ILE A 61 3.43 0.80 -3.90
N LEU A 62 3.39 0.06 -2.79
CA LEU A 62 4.09 -1.23 -2.70
C LEU A 62 3.53 -2.25 -3.68
N LEU A 63 2.20 -2.32 -3.82
CA LEU A 63 1.54 -3.20 -4.78
C LEU A 63 1.92 -2.82 -6.23
N CYS A 64 1.88 -1.53 -6.56
CA CYS A 64 2.26 -1.04 -7.89
C CYS A 64 3.71 -1.39 -8.21
N LEU A 65 4.64 -1.14 -7.28
CA LEU A 65 6.04 -1.49 -7.44
C LEU A 65 6.25 -3.00 -7.56
N ASP A 66 5.45 -3.81 -6.87
CA ASP A 66 5.57 -5.25 -6.92
C ASP A 66 5.17 -5.83 -8.28
N GLU A 67 4.05 -5.34 -8.82
CA GLU A 67 3.51 -5.75 -10.13
C GLU A 67 4.33 -5.17 -11.30
N LYS A 68 4.76 -3.91 -11.23
CA LYS A 68 5.52 -3.24 -12.31
C LYS A 68 6.94 -3.77 -12.46
N TYR A 69 7.56 -4.21 -11.37
CA TYR A 69 8.97 -4.66 -11.34
C TYR A 69 9.07 -6.08 -10.73
N PRO A 70 8.71 -7.13 -11.49
CA PRO A 70 8.59 -8.50 -10.97
C PRO A 70 9.93 -9.18 -10.66
N GLN A 71 11.08 -8.58 -11.03
CA GLN A 71 12.40 -9.21 -10.93
C GLN A 71 12.83 -9.47 -9.48
N HIS A 72 12.40 -8.62 -8.55
CA HIS A 72 12.70 -8.74 -7.12
C HIS A 72 11.40 -8.66 -6.31
N PRO A 73 10.60 -9.73 -6.22
CA PRO A 73 9.27 -9.68 -5.61
C PRO A 73 9.32 -9.32 -4.12
N LEU A 74 8.45 -8.41 -3.69
CA LEU A 74 8.25 -8.05 -2.27
C LEU A 74 7.37 -9.06 -1.55
N LEU A 75 6.49 -9.73 -2.29
CA LEU A 75 5.54 -10.69 -1.76
C LEU A 75 5.89 -12.12 -2.21
N PRO A 76 5.57 -13.13 -1.40
CA PRO A 76 5.65 -14.52 -1.82
C PRO A 76 4.79 -14.77 -3.07
N SER A 77 5.25 -15.66 -3.96
CA SER A 77 4.48 -16.08 -5.13
C SER A 77 3.29 -16.99 -4.79
N ASP A 78 3.35 -17.69 -3.66
CA ASP A 78 2.23 -18.49 -3.15
C ASP A 78 1.05 -17.58 -2.77
N LEU A 79 -0.09 -17.81 -3.40
CA LEU A 79 -1.29 -16.98 -3.24
C LEU A 79 -1.76 -16.92 -1.77
N ARG A 80 -1.70 -18.04 -1.05
CA ARG A 80 -2.14 -18.11 0.35
C ARG A 80 -1.25 -17.25 1.24
N ARG A 81 0.07 -17.35 1.10
CA ARG A 81 1.04 -16.51 1.83
C ARG A 81 0.94 -15.03 1.42
N LYS A 82 0.77 -14.74 0.13
CA LYS A 82 0.53 -13.36 -0.36
C LYS A 82 -0.72 -12.77 0.32
N ALA A 83 -1.83 -13.50 0.36
CA ALA A 83 -3.07 -13.07 1.00
C ALA A 83 -2.91 -12.84 2.52
N LEU A 84 -2.24 -13.74 3.24
CA LEU A 84 -1.96 -13.58 4.67
C LEU A 84 -1.08 -12.35 4.96
N ASN A 85 -0.06 -12.12 4.14
CA ASN A 85 0.79 -10.94 4.26
C ASN A 85 -0.01 -9.66 4.03
N LEU A 86 -0.82 -9.62 2.97
CA LEU A 86 -1.69 -8.47 2.66
C LEU A 86 -2.72 -8.22 3.77
N GLN A 87 -3.33 -9.27 4.32
CA GLN A 87 -4.26 -9.15 5.46
C GLN A 87 -3.57 -8.52 6.69
N SER A 88 -2.33 -8.90 6.98
CA SER A 88 -1.59 -8.39 8.13
C SER A 88 -1.28 -6.89 8.04
N VAL A 89 -1.12 -6.35 6.82
CA VAL A 89 -0.87 -4.91 6.60
C VAL A 89 -2.16 -4.09 6.50
N ASP A 90 -3.27 -4.70 6.06
CA ASP A 90 -4.56 -4.03 5.84
C ASP A 90 -5.34 -3.74 7.14
N GLN A 91 -5.06 -4.45 8.24
CA GLN A 91 -5.75 -4.24 9.53
C GLN A 91 -5.60 -2.82 10.14
N ARG A 92 -4.76 -1.96 9.57
CA ARG A 92 -4.61 -0.56 9.99
C ARG A 92 -5.49 0.44 9.21
N VAL A 93 -6.06 0.06 8.06
CA VAL A 93 -6.82 0.97 7.18
C VAL A 93 -8.33 0.94 7.49
N PHE A 94 -8.84 -0.16 8.04
CA PHE A 94 -10.26 -0.38 8.30
C PHE A 94 -10.92 0.60 9.29
N SER A 95 -10.15 1.38 10.07
CA SER A 95 -10.72 2.42 10.93
C SER A 95 -11.27 3.64 10.18
N THR A 96 -11.01 3.76 8.86
CA THR A 96 -11.51 4.86 8.03
C THR A 96 -12.88 4.56 7.41
N ILE A 97 -13.36 3.32 7.48
CA ILE A 97 -14.74 2.99 7.10
C ILE A 97 -15.65 3.31 8.30
N HIS A 98 -16.01 4.59 8.42
CA HIS A 98 -17.11 5.02 9.30
C HIS A 98 -18.42 4.39 8.79
N GLU A 99 -19.17 3.81 9.71
CA GLU A 99 -20.42 3.05 9.56
C GLU A 99 -21.19 3.21 8.24
N SER A 100 -21.25 2.12 7.45
CA SER A 100 -22.38 1.86 6.56
C SER A 100 -23.16 0.64 7.09
N PRO A 101 -24.50 0.70 7.19
CA PRO A 101 -25.26 -0.32 7.87
C PRO A 101 -25.38 -1.59 7.02
N ARG A 102 -24.98 -2.71 7.64
CA ARG A 102 -25.33 -4.11 7.30
C ARG A 102 -25.00 -4.57 5.89
N LEU A 103 -23.75 -4.97 5.68
CA LEU A 103 -23.48 -6.17 4.89
C LEU A 103 -23.22 -7.32 5.87
N ARG A 104 -24.16 -8.28 5.92
CA ARG A 104 -23.87 -9.59 6.52
C ARG A 104 -22.91 -10.30 5.58
N VAL A 105 -21.68 -10.48 6.03
CA VAL A 105 -20.76 -11.44 5.40
C VAL A 105 -21.24 -12.83 5.81
N CYS A 106 -21.93 -13.54 4.91
CA CYS A 106 -22.14 -14.97 5.04
C CYS A 106 -20.84 -15.66 4.65
N VAL A 107 -20.18 -16.28 5.64
CA VAL A 107 -19.07 -17.20 5.40
C VAL A 107 -19.67 -18.60 5.35
N ASP A 108 -19.91 -19.15 4.15
CA ASP A 108 -20.17 -20.58 3.99
C ASP A 108 -18.88 -21.25 3.54
N THR A 109 -18.12 -21.81 4.49
CA THR A 109 -17.02 -22.71 4.16
C THR A 109 -17.57 -24.12 4.04
N ARG A 110 -18.04 -24.49 2.86
CA ARG A 110 -17.97 -25.88 2.39
C ARG A 110 -16.89 -25.97 1.34
N VAL A 111 -15.70 -26.39 1.77
CA VAL A 111 -14.74 -27.01 0.86
C VAL A 111 -15.36 -28.35 0.48
N MET A 112 -15.98 -28.43 -0.70
CA MET A 112 -16.41 -29.71 -1.27
C MET A 112 -15.15 -30.48 -1.64
N ASN A 113 -14.91 -31.62 -0.99
CA ASN A 113 -13.86 -32.54 -1.38
C ASN A 113 -14.32 -33.30 -2.65
N PRO A 114 -13.41 -33.68 -3.57
CA PRO A 114 -13.76 -34.44 -4.77
C PRO A 114 -14.31 -35.86 -4.54
N SER A 115 -14.50 -36.28 -3.29
CA SER A 115 -14.96 -37.61 -2.91
C SER A 115 -16.45 -37.71 -2.54
N ASP A 116 -17.21 -36.62 -2.66
CA ASP A 116 -18.67 -36.64 -2.46
C ASP A 116 -19.42 -36.74 -3.81
N GLN A 117 -19.11 -37.79 -4.59
CA GLN A 117 -19.91 -38.21 -5.75
C GLN A 117 -20.08 -39.73 -5.78
#